data_AF-A0A7W1UIH6-F1
#
_entry.id   AF-A0A7W1UIH6-F1
#
_cell.length_a   1.000
_cell.length_b   1.000
_cell.length_c   1.000
_cell.angle_alpha   90.00
_cell.angle_beta   90.00
_cell.angle_gamma   90.00
#
_symmetry.space_group_name_H-M   'P 1'
#
loop_
_entity.id
_entity.type
_entity.pdbx_description
1 polymer ?
#
loop_
_entity_poly.entity_id
_entity_poly.type
_entity_poly.pdbx_seq_one_letter_code
_entity_poly.pdbx_strand_id
1 'polypeptide(L)'
;MMALIALPVLLPVAFVAGVLQRPVRRTRAEVADLLEREADGRGRDAEWDDFVCVPIADPELEAMRAAIVGAEEAASLPSEQLRAYVRQLRRV
;
A
#
# COMPACT_ATOMS: atom_id res chain seq x y z
N MET A 1 -13.96 -26.32 -15.48
CA MET A 1 -15.36 -26.09 -15.02
C MET A 1 -15.42 -25.68 -13.53
N MET A 2 -14.45 -24.89 -13.03
CA MET A 2 -14.37 -24.42 -11.62
C MET A 2 -14.26 -22.89 -11.49
N ALA A 3 -14.09 -22.16 -12.61
CA ALA A 3 -13.87 -20.71 -12.59
C ALA A 3 -15.15 -19.88 -12.37
N LEU A 4 -16.35 -20.43 -12.64
CA LEU A 4 -17.61 -19.68 -12.52
C LEU A 4 -18.15 -19.56 -11.08
N ILE A 5 -17.63 -20.33 -10.13
CA ILE A 5 -18.11 -20.35 -8.74
C ILE A 5 -17.28 -19.43 -7.82
N ALA A 6 -16.04 -19.10 -8.20
CA ALA A 6 -15.16 -18.25 -7.38
C ALA A 6 -15.57 -16.76 -7.42
N LEU A 7 -16.10 -16.29 -8.57
CA LEU A 7 -16.47 -14.89 -8.79
C LEU A 7 -17.53 -14.35 -7.79
N PRO A 8 -18.65 -15.06 -7.49
CA PRO A 8 -19.62 -14.58 -6.50
C PRO A 8 -19.15 -14.65 -5.05
N VAL A 9 -18.02 -15.31 -4.75
CA VAL A 9 -17.43 -15.38 -3.40
C VAL A 9 -16.34 -14.33 -3.21
N LEU A 10 -15.52 -14.08 -4.23
CA LEU A 10 -14.45 -13.07 -4.19
C LEU A 10 -14.99 -11.64 -4.05
N LEU A 11 -16.11 -11.32 -4.72
CA LEU A 11 -16.74 -10.01 -4.69
C LEU A 11 -17.20 -9.57 -3.27
N PRO A 12 -17.97 -10.38 -2.52
CA PRO A 12 -18.36 -10.03 -1.17
C PRO A 12 -17.19 -10.04 -0.18
N VAL A 13 -16.17 -10.90 -0.37
CA VAL A 13 -14.97 -10.88 0.49
C VAL A 13 -14.18 -9.58 0.29
N ALA A 14 -13.94 -9.16 -0.96
CA ALA A 14 -13.28 -7.89 -1.26
C ALA A 14 -14.10 -6.68 -0.78
N PHE A 15 -15.44 -6.74 -0.89
CA PHE A 15 -16.34 -5.70 -0.40
C PHE A 15 -16.33 -5.59 1.13
N VAL A 16 -16.38 -6.72 1.84
CA VAL A 16 -16.35 -6.76 3.31
C VAL A 16 -14.97 -6.34 3.84
N ALA A 17 -13.88 -6.76 3.19
CA ALA A 17 -12.53 -6.30 3.53
C ALA A 17 -12.39 -4.77 3.35
N GLY A 18 -12.88 -4.24 2.23
CA GLY A 18 -12.83 -2.80 1.94
C GLY A 18 -13.72 -1.94 2.86
N VAL A 19 -14.83 -2.48 3.38
CA VAL A 19 -15.76 -1.74 4.26
C VAL A 19 -15.38 -1.84 5.75
N LEU A 20 -14.70 -2.91 6.18
CA LEU A 20 -14.34 -3.12 7.59
C LEU A 20 -12.99 -2.51 8.01
N GLN A 21 -12.09 -2.24 7.05
CA GLN A 21 -10.83 -1.58 7.38
C GLN A 21 -11.04 -0.07 7.45
N ARG A 22 -11.07 0.48 8.67
CA ARG A 22 -11.12 1.93 8.88
C ARG A 22 -9.84 2.55 8.31
N PRO A 23 -9.93 3.48 7.34
CA PRO A 23 -8.75 4.12 6.78
C PRO A 23 -7.94 4.83 7.87
N VAL A 24 -6.64 4.58 7.90
CA VAL A 24 -5.74 5.22 8.86
C VAL A 24 -5.37 6.62 8.40
N ARG A 25 -5.28 7.56 9.34
CA ARG A 25 -4.73 8.90 9.04
C ARG A 25 -3.21 8.80 9.06
N ARG A 26 -2.60 9.09 7.91
CA ARG A 26 -1.14 9.25 7.76
C ARG A 26 -0.87 10.56 7.05
N THR A 27 0.23 11.19 7.40
CA THR A 27 0.74 12.40 6.75
C THR A 27 1.73 12.03 5.65
N ARG A 28 1.97 12.96 4.72
CA ARG A 28 3.02 12.81 3.69
C ARG A 28 4.40 12.51 4.29
N ALA A 29 4.75 13.15 5.41
CA ALA A 29 6.03 12.93 6.08
C ALA A 29 6.15 11.52 6.64
N GLU A 30 5.11 11.02 7.32
CA GLU A 30 5.10 9.65 7.86
C GLU A 30 5.21 8.60 6.76
N VAL A 31 4.52 8.79 5.62
CA VAL A 31 4.63 7.88 4.48
C VAL A 31 6.03 7.98 3.86
N ALA A 32 6.58 9.18 3.69
CA ALA A 32 7.93 9.37 3.15
C ALA A 32 9.00 8.67 4.01
N ASP A 33 8.91 8.81 5.34
CA ASP A 33 9.86 8.21 6.27
C ASP A 33 9.71 6.68 6.34
N LEU A 34 8.50 6.16 6.17
CA LEU A 34 8.26 4.73 6.01
C LEU A 34 8.92 4.19 4.73
N LEU A 35 8.64 4.80 3.58
CA LEU A 35 9.20 4.38 2.29
C LEU A 35 10.73 4.53 2.22
N GLU A 36 11.29 5.57 2.86
CA GLU A 36 12.73 5.77 2.94
C GLU A 36 13.40 4.69 3.79
N ARG A 37 12.82 4.34 4.94
CA ARG A 37 13.32 3.25 5.79
C ARG A 37 13.27 1.92 5.05
N GLU A 38 12.18 1.64 4.34
CA GLU A 38 12.06 0.42 3.53
C GLU A 38 13.14 0.38 2.43
N ALA A 39 13.31 1.48 1.70
CA ALA A 39 14.33 1.58 0.65
C ALA A 39 15.78 1.42 1.16
N ASP A 40 16.02 1.72 2.43
CA ASP A 40 17.31 1.56 3.10
C ASP A 40 17.48 0.20 3.79
N GLY A 41 16.48 -0.70 3.72
CA GLY A 41 16.48 -1.98 4.45
C GLY A 41 16.38 -1.81 5.98
N ARG A 42 15.87 -0.66 6.43
CA ARG A 42 15.62 -0.30 7.84
C ARG A 42 14.13 -0.27 8.17
N GLY A 43 13.29 -0.75 7.24
CA GLY A 43 11.87 -0.94 7.46
C GLY A 43 11.61 -1.92 8.61
N ARG A 44 10.45 -1.80 9.23
CA ARG A 44 9.96 -2.80 10.18
C ARG A 44 8.88 -3.59 9.47
N ASP A 45 8.98 -4.91 9.46
CA ASP A 45 8.00 -5.79 8.82
C ASP A 45 6.56 -5.44 9.21
N ALA A 46 6.31 -5.21 10.50
CA ALA A 46 4.98 -4.82 11.00
C ALA A 46 4.50 -3.45 10.45
N GLU A 47 5.41 -2.48 10.23
CA GLU A 47 5.03 -1.19 9.64
C GLU A 47 4.77 -1.29 8.15
N TRP A 48 5.54 -2.14 7.48
CA TRP A 48 5.36 -2.43 6.06
C TRP A 48 4.04 -3.18 5.84
N ASP A 49 3.77 -4.22 6.62
CA ASP A 49 2.51 -4.97 6.60
C ASP A 49 1.31 -4.05 6.85
N ASP A 50 1.39 -3.16 7.85
CA ASP A 50 0.36 -2.16 8.11
C ASP A 50 0.14 -1.24 6.89
N PHE A 51 1.22 -0.80 6.26
CA PHE A 51 1.15 0.06 5.07
C PHE A 51 0.55 -0.67 3.86
N VAL A 52 0.85 -1.96 3.68
CA VAL A 52 0.33 -2.76 2.56
C VAL A 52 -1.14 -3.16 2.80
N CYS A 53 -1.51 -3.44 4.04
CA CYS A 53 -2.81 -4.01 4.38
C CYS A 53 -3.87 -2.97 4.75
N VAL A 54 -3.51 -1.76 5.19
CA VAL A 54 -4.47 -0.78 5.72
C VAL A 54 -4.62 0.40 4.76
N PRO A 55 -5.86 0.72 4.30
CA PRO A 55 -6.10 1.89 3.48
C PRO A 55 -5.73 3.20 4.20
N ILE A 56 -5.21 4.17 3.45
CA ILE A 56 -4.90 5.50 3.96
C ILE A 56 -6.08 6.44 3.69
N ALA A 57 -6.43 7.27 4.68
CA ALA A 57 -7.59 8.17 4.59
C ALA A 57 -7.39 9.31 3.57
N ASP A 58 -6.14 9.74 3.34
CA ASP A 58 -5.81 10.71 2.31
C ASP A 58 -5.84 10.04 0.93
N PRO A 59 -6.67 10.52 -0.01
CA PRO A 59 -6.87 9.85 -1.30
C PRO A 59 -5.64 9.88 -2.21
N GLU A 60 -4.75 10.86 -2.07
CA GLU A 60 -3.52 10.94 -2.85
C GLU A 60 -2.50 9.92 -2.33
N LEU A 61 -2.37 9.83 -1.00
CA LEU A 61 -1.53 8.82 -0.36
C LEU A 61 -2.04 7.41 -0.59
N GLU A 62 -3.37 7.22 -0.61
CA GLU A 62 -3.97 5.92 -0.92
C GLU A 62 -3.70 5.50 -2.37
N ALA A 63 -3.83 6.42 -3.34
CA ALA A 63 -3.50 6.11 -4.73
C ALA A 63 -2.03 5.71 -4.89
N MET A 64 -1.12 6.36 -4.15
CA MET A 64 0.29 5.99 -4.12
C MET A 64 0.52 4.62 -3.48
N ARG A 65 -0.09 4.35 -2.32
CA ARG A 65 -0.03 3.05 -1.64
C ARG A 65 -0.53 1.94 -2.54
N ALA A 66 -1.69 2.10 -3.17
CA ALA A 66 -2.26 1.13 -4.10
C ALA A 66 -1.34 0.87 -5.30
N ALA A 67 -0.68 1.90 -5.84
CA ALA A 67 0.30 1.74 -6.91
C ALA A 67 1.54 0.95 -6.47
N ILE A 68 2.03 1.20 -5.24
CA ILE A 68 3.17 0.50 -4.65
C ILE A 68 2.82 -0.98 -4.41
N VAL A 69 1.71 -1.26 -3.74
CA VAL A 69 1.26 -2.63 -3.45
C VAL A 69 0.98 -3.42 -4.73
N GLY A 70 0.29 -2.82 -5.69
CA GLY A 70 0.02 -3.47 -6.98
C GLY A 70 1.28 -3.75 -7.81
N ALA A 71 2.36 -3.00 -7.59
CA ALA A 71 3.65 -3.24 -8.23
C ALA A 71 4.49 -4.30 -7.49
N GLU A 72 4.36 -4.41 -6.16
CA GLU A 72 5.02 -5.44 -5.36
C GLU A 72 4.52 -6.85 -5.73
N GLU A 73 3.22 -7.01 -5.94
CA GLU A 73 2.60 -8.26 -6.37
C GLU A 73 3.17 -8.76 -7.72
N ALA A 74 3.78 -7.86 -8.51
CA ALA A 74 4.44 -8.16 -9.77
C ALA A 74 5.97 -8.42 -9.64
N ALA A 75 6.63 -7.87 -8.63
CA ALA A 75 8.02 -8.13 -8.23
C ALA A 75 8.36 -7.31 -6.97
N SER A 76 9.23 -7.80 -6.07
CA SER A 76 9.74 -6.98 -4.96
C SER A 76 10.20 -5.62 -5.49
N LEU A 77 9.57 -4.53 -5.02
CA LEU A 77 9.85 -3.20 -5.55
C LEU A 77 11.33 -2.83 -5.33
N PRO A 78 12.09 -2.52 -6.39
CA PRO A 78 13.48 -2.11 -6.21
C PRO A 78 13.54 -0.78 -5.45
N SER A 79 14.52 -0.64 -4.54
CA SER A 79 14.68 0.53 -3.67
C SER A 79 14.71 1.87 -4.42
N GLU A 80 15.10 1.86 -5.71
CA GLU A 80 15.08 3.04 -6.57
C GLU A 80 13.66 3.59 -6.80
N GLN A 81 12.66 2.72 -6.98
CA GLN A 81 11.27 3.13 -7.16
C GLN A 81 10.69 3.71 -5.86
N LEU A 82 10.97 3.08 -4.72
CA LEU A 82 10.58 3.62 -3.40
C LEU A 82 11.17 5.03 -3.19
N ARG A 83 12.45 5.24 -3.56
CA ARG A 83 13.09 6.56 -3.49
C ARG A 83 12.45 7.59 -4.42
N ALA A 84 11.86 7.18 -5.55
CA ALA A 84 11.11 8.10 -6.40
C ALA A 84 9.84 8.61 -5.70
N TYR A 85 9.11 7.74 -5.02
CA TYR A 85 7.94 8.12 -4.22
C TYR A 85 8.31 9.02 -3.04
N VAL A 86 9.41 8.75 -2.33
CA VAL A 86 9.92 9.63 -1.27
C VAL A 86 10.17 11.05 -1.78
N ARG A 87 10.80 11.18 -2.96
CA ARG A 87 11.04 12.50 -3.58
C ARG A 87 9.75 13.22 -3.94
N GLN A 88 8.72 12.49 -4.40
CA GLN A 88 7.41 13.06 -4.69
C GLN A 88 6.75 13.60 -3.42
N LEU A 89 6.80 12.86 -2.31
CA LEU A 89 6.18 13.24 -1.04
C LEU A 89 6.84 14.46 -0.38
N ARG A 90 8.15 14.65 -0.57
CA ARG A 90 8.93 15.74 0.02
C ARG A 90 8.95 17.04 -0.82
N ARG A 91 8.33 17.06 -2.01
CA ARG A 91 8.44 18.17 -2.98
C ARG A 91 7.43 19.33 -2.77
N VAL A 92 6.98 19.57 -1.54
CA VAL A 92 5.96 20.59 -1.22
C VAL A 92 6.55 21.67 -0.32
#